data_AF-A0A2G8L7B8-F1
#
_entry.id   AF-A0A2G8L7B8-F1
#
_cell.length_a   1.000
_cell.length_b   1.000
_cell.length_c   1.000
_cell.angle_alpha   90.00
_cell.angle_beta   90.00
_cell.angle_gamma   90.00
#
_symmetry.space_group_name_H-M   'P 1'
#
loop_
_entity.id
_entity.type
_entity.pdbx_description
1 polymer ?
#
loop_
_entity_poly.entity_id
_entity_poly.type
_entity_poly.pdbx_seq_one_letter_code
_entity_poly.pdbx_strand_id
1 'polypeptide(L)'
;ISTKGAILFDTPAEPQSRMIAPFYADIDNSKKGRIWYRTSSKEDDLSRAGEETSRYFPSRKFKPTNILVVTWENVCIQRNRGLSKGITFQAVIITDHHYTFVEFIYSDGNDFPRARSIPVSPVIGFSSSNVEFFDYAVAEETAVVFEKTKSSNVNEEGLWAFQIDGIDPYDIIWGIPEGGNIQGDEAINDGDTGETKNLFNSLLI
;
A
#
# COMPACT_ATOMS: atom_id res chain seq x y z
N ILE A 1 9.61 3.12 1.27
CA ILE A 1 8.21 3.51 0.93
C ILE A 1 8.24 4.81 0.13
N SER A 2 7.50 4.89 -0.98
CA SER A 2 7.54 6.00 -1.94
C SER A 2 6.31 6.90 -1.88
N THR A 3 6.50 8.19 -2.14
CA THR A 3 5.40 9.15 -2.31
C THR A 3 4.54 8.87 -3.53
N LYS A 4 5.04 8.08 -4.49
CA LYS A 4 4.29 7.68 -5.69
C LYS A 4 3.27 6.57 -5.46
N GLY A 5 3.06 6.12 -4.22
CA GLY A 5 2.04 5.10 -3.92
C GLY A 5 2.54 3.66 -4.04
N ALA A 6 3.83 3.45 -3.78
CA ALA A 6 4.46 2.14 -3.83
C ALA A 6 5.46 1.91 -2.68
N ILE A 7 5.69 0.64 -2.37
CA ILE A 7 6.75 0.13 -1.50
C ILE A 7 7.77 -0.54 -2.42
N LEU A 8 9.02 -0.10 -2.35
CA LEU A 8 10.13 -0.61 -3.16
C LEU A 8 11.07 -1.39 -2.23
N PHE A 9 11.58 -2.52 -2.71
CA PHE A 9 12.42 -3.43 -1.92
C PHE A 9 13.88 -3.43 -2.36
N ASP A 10 14.16 -3.00 -3.59
CA ASP A 10 15.50 -2.93 -4.17
C ASP A 10 15.73 -1.52 -4.74
N THR A 11 16.99 -1.12 -4.91
CA THR A 11 17.34 0.14 -5.59
C THR A 11 16.81 0.12 -7.03
N PRO A 12 16.18 1.20 -7.55
CA PRO A 12 15.49 1.24 -8.86
C PRO A 12 16.33 0.90 -10.11
N ALA A 13 17.62 0.60 -9.96
CA ALA A 13 18.54 0.27 -11.04
C ALA A 13 18.62 -1.24 -11.35
N GLU A 14 18.03 -2.11 -10.51
CA GLU A 14 18.07 -3.56 -10.69
C GLU A 14 16.91 -4.06 -11.58
N PRO A 15 17.16 -4.91 -12.61
CA PRO A 15 16.17 -5.42 -13.56
C PRO A 15 15.02 -6.25 -12.97
N GLN A 16 15.02 -6.51 -11.66
CA GLN A 16 14.02 -7.26 -10.91
C GLN A 16 13.59 -6.50 -9.65
N SER A 17 13.48 -5.18 -9.74
CA SER A 17 13.06 -4.35 -8.61
C SER A 17 11.70 -4.83 -8.09
N ARG A 18 11.70 -5.54 -6.96
CA ARG A 18 10.47 -5.96 -6.30
C ARG A 18 9.72 -4.71 -5.88
N MET A 19 8.40 -4.73 -6.01
CA MET A 19 7.55 -3.59 -5.72
C MET A 19 6.18 -4.06 -5.27
N ILE A 20 5.59 -3.32 -4.33
CA ILE A 20 4.17 -3.41 -3.99
C ILE A 20 3.57 -2.03 -4.24
N ALA A 21 2.62 -1.97 -5.18
CA ALA A 21 1.98 -0.74 -5.64
C ALA A 21 0.46 -0.89 -5.43
N PRO A 22 -0.06 -0.62 -4.21
CA PRO A 22 -1.51 -0.56 -4.02
C PRO A 22 -2.12 0.52 -4.92
N PHE A 23 -1.41 1.61 -5.20
CA PHE A 23 -1.83 2.59 -6.18
C PHE A 23 -0.64 3.46 -6.62
N TYR A 24 0.07 3.06 -7.68
CA TYR A 24 1.19 3.83 -8.20
C TYR A 24 0.71 4.92 -9.17
N ALA A 25 0.98 6.18 -8.85
CA ALA A 25 0.65 7.33 -9.69
C ALA A 25 1.54 8.54 -9.35
N ASP A 26 1.37 9.64 -10.09
CA ASP A 26 2.00 10.92 -9.74
C ASP A 26 1.30 11.59 -8.55
N ILE A 27 1.46 10.98 -7.38
CA ILE A 27 0.88 11.45 -6.11
C ILE A 27 1.68 12.65 -5.60
N ASP A 28 0.95 13.65 -5.11
CA ASP A 28 1.46 14.85 -4.44
C ASP A 28 0.92 14.91 -3.00
N ASN A 29 1.84 14.84 -2.02
CA ASN A 29 1.59 15.05 -0.60
C ASN A 29 2.21 16.37 -0.06
N SER A 30 2.74 17.25 -0.92
CA SER A 30 3.42 18.49 -0.51
C SER A 30 2.50 19.51 0.14
N LYS A 31 1.21 19.46 -0.19
CA LYS A 31 0.20 20.47 0.18
C LYS A 31 -0.97 19.91 0.98
N LYS A 32 -1.29 18.62 0.80
CA LYS A 32 -2.43 17.93 1.38
C LYS A 32 -2.13 16.43 1.41
N GLY A 33 -2.73 15.74 2.38
CA GLY A 33 -2.56 14.30 2.54
C GLY A 33 -1.29 13.96 3.31
N ARG A 34 -1.24 12.73 3.81
CA ARG A 34 -0.14 12.22 4.61
C ARG A 34 0.18 10.81 4.18
N ILE A 35 1.44 10.46 4.24
CA ILE A 35 1.89 9.10 4.02
C ILE A 35 2.55 8.67 5.31
N TRP A 36 2.13 7.55 5.87
CA TRP A 36 2.66 7.05 7.12
C TRP A 36 2.60 5.53 7.14
N TYR A 37 3.41 4.92 7.99
CA TYR A 37 3.40 3.48 8.17
C TYR A 37 3.43 3.12 9.65
N ARG A 38 3.10 1.87 9.95
CA ARG A 38 3.23 1.28 11.28
C ARG A 38 3.50 -0.21 11.15
N THR A 39 4.18 -0.74 12.15
CA THR A 39 4.40 -2.18 12.30
C THR A 39 3.61 -2.69 13.50
N SER A 40 3.28 -3.98 13.50
CA SER A 40 2.76 -4.63 14.71
C SER A 40 3.22 -6.07 14.81
N SER A 41 3.55 -6.45 16.04
CA SER A 41 3.78 -7.82 16.50
C SER A 41 2.97 -8.10 17.78
N LYS A 42 1.92 -7.32 18.03
CA LYS A 42 1.03 -7.49 19.19
C LYS A 42 0.06 -8.63 18.91
N GLU A 43 -0.13 -9.52 19.89
CA GLU A 43 -0.97 -10.73 19.71
C GLU A 43 -2.39 -10.40 19.21
N ASP A 44 -3.02 -9.33 19.68
CA ASP A 44 -4.37 -8.94 19.24
C ASP A 44 -4.41 -8.56 17.75
N ASP A 45 -3.41 -7.80 17.28
CA ASP A 45 -3.31 -7.41 15.87
C ASP A 45 -3.00 -8.63 14.99
N LEU A 46 -2.08 -9.49 15.44
CA LEU A 46 -1.69 -10.72 14.74
C LEU A 46 -2.85 -11.72 14.66
N SER A 47 -3.61 -11.88 15.75
CA SER A 47 -4.75 -12.79 15.80
C SER A 47 -5.82 -12.37 14.80
N ARG A 48 -6.17 -11.07 14.75
CA ARG A 48 -7.15 -10.55 13.79
C ARG A 48 -6.66 -10.71 12.35
N ALA A 49 -5.44 -10.28 12.04
CA ALA A 49 -4.88 -10.40 10.70
C ALA A 49 -4.80 -11.87 10.23
N GLY A 50 -4.45 -12.79 11.15
CA GLY A 50 -4.39 -14.22 10.88
C GLY A 50 -5.77 -14.82 10.59
N GLU A 51 -6.80 -14.42 11.34
CA GLU A 51 -8.18 -14.84 11.08
C GLU A 51 -8.65 -14.35 9.70
N GLU A 52 -8.48 -13.06 9.40
CA GLU A 52 -8.88 -12.46 8.14
C GLU A 52 -8.17 -13.10 6.95
N THR A 53 -6.84 -13.21 7.01
CA THR A 53 -6.04 -13.87 5.97
C THR A 53 -6.48 -15.32 5.77
N SER A 54 -6.79 -16.05 6.85
CA SER A 54 -7.26 -17.44 6.76
C SER A 54 -8.64 -17.56 6.10
N ARG A 55 -9.51 -16.54 6.20
CA ARG A 55 -10.78 -16.52 5.46
C ARG A 55 -10.54 -16.39 3.96
N TYR A 56 -9.58 -15.57 3.55
CA TYR A 56 -9.23 -15.37 2.13
C TYR A 56 -8.43 -16.55 1.55
N PHE A 57 -7.59 -17.20 2.39
CA PHE A 57 -6.67 -18.25 1.98
C PHE A 57 -6.76 -19.51 2.89
N PRO A 58 -7.91 -20.23 2.89
CA PRO A 58 -8.18 -21.30 3.87
C PRO A 58 -7.29 -22.55 3.74
N SER A 59 -6.54 -22.69 2.66
CA SER A 59 -5.63 -23.83 2.42
C SER A 59 -4.27 -23.68 3.10
N ARG A 60 -3.98 -22.53 3.72
CA ARG A 60 -2.69 -22.23 4.35
C ARG A 60 -2.79 -22.38 5.86
N LYS A 61 -1.81 -23.07 6.45
CA LYS A 61 -1.57 -23.02 7.89
C LYS A 61 -0.74 -21.77 8.16
N PHE A 62 -1.42 -20.68 8.47
CA PHE A 62 -0.81 -19.36 8.63
C PHE A 62 -1.00 -18.85 10.05
N LYS A 63 0.10 -18.42 10.69
CA LYS A 63 0.05 -17.71 11.96
C LYS A 63 1.00 -16.51 11.89
N PRO A 64 0.50 -15.29 11.66
CA PRO A 64 1.35 -14.15 11.42
C PRO A 64 2.19 -13.81 12.66
N THR A 65 3.43 -13.38 12.41
CA THR A 65 4.37 -12.87 13.42
C THR A 65 4.56 -11.36 13.27
N ASN A 66 4.35 -10.83 12.07
CA ASN A 66 4.62 -9.45 11.74
C ASN A 66 3.59 -8.88 10.76
N ILE A 67 3.23 -7.62 11.00
CA ILE A 67 2.38 -6.80 10.12
C ILE A 67 3.09 -5.49 9.82
N LEU A 68 3.05 -5.06 8.57
CA LEU A 68 3.35 -3.69 8.14
C LEU A 68 2.12 -3.08 7.48
N VAL A 69 1.68 -1.93 7.95
CA VAL A 69 0.64 -1.13 7.30
C VAL A 69 1.26 0.14 6.77
N VAL A 70 1.10 0.41 5.48
CA VAL A 70 1.47 1.67 4.86
C VAL A 70 0.20 2.36 4.38
N THR A 71 0.01 3.62 4.76
CA THR A 71 -1.18 4.40 4.47
C THR A 71 -0.82 5.64 3.69
N TRP A 72 -1.47 5.83 2.54
CA TRP A 72 -1.53 7.09 1.83
C TRP A 72 -2.91 7.68 2.12
N GLU A 73 -2.96 8.62 3.05
CA GLU A 73 -4.19 9.24 3.54
C GLU A 73 -4.46 10.55 2.83
N ASN A 74 -5.63 10.67 2.18
CA ASN A 74 -6.14 11.92 1.60
C ASN A 74 -5.13 12.59 0.65
N VAL A 75 -4.34 11.80 -0.06
CA VAL A 75 -3.33 12.26 -1.02
C VAL A 75 -3.99 12.66 -2.34
N CYS A 76 -3.33 13.49 -3.14
CA CYS A 76 -3.85 13.93 -4.43
C CYS A 76 -2.99 13.36 -5.56
N ILE A 77 -3.60 13.05 -6.70
CA ILE A 77 -2.87 12.83 -7.94
C ILE A 77 -2.64 14.20 -8.58
N GLN A 78 -1.38 14.56 -8.87
CA GLN A 78 -0.91 15.82 -9.47
C GLN A 78 -0.85 17.06 -8.55
N ARG A 79 0.05 18.01 -8.90
CA ARG A 79 0.45 19.20 -8.11
C ARG A 79 -0.59 20.33 -7.88
N ASN A 80 -1.80 20.27 -8.49
CA ASN A 80 -2.90 21.24 -8.27
C ASN A 80 -4.26 20.64 -8.75
N ARG A 81 -5.28 20.35 -7.92
CA ARG A 81 -6.11 21.15 -6.97
C ARG A 81 -7.50 21.51 -7.51
N GLY A 82 -8.34 20.51 -7.76
CA GLY A 82 -9.77 20.73 -8.04
C GLY A 82 -10.73 19.86 -7.21
N LEU A 83 -10.24 18.75 -6.65
CA LEU A 83 -11.06 17.79 -5.92
C LEU A 83 -11.19 18.19 -4.45
N SER A 84 -12.42 18.11 -3.93
CA SER A 84 -12.71 18.44 -2.53
C SER A 84 -12.14 17.38 -1.58
N LYS A 85 -12.15 16.11 -2.00
CA LYS A 85 -11.61 14.96 -1.26
C LYS A 85 -10.39 14.39 -1.98
N GLY A 86 -9.40 13.92 -1.22
CA GLY A 86 -8.26 13.17 -1.76
C GLY A 86 -8.57 11.69 -1.84
N ILE A 87 -7.55 10.90 -2.15
CA ILE A 87 -7.62 9.46 -2.22
C ILE A 87 -6.94 8.89 -0.98
N THR A 88 -7.59 7.96 -0.30
CA THR A 88 -7.04 7.21 0.82
C THR A 88 -6.96 5.73 0.44
N PHE A 89 -5.76 5.16 0.60
CA PHE A 89 -5.52 3.73 0.37
C PHE A 89 -4.38 3.21 1.26
N GLN A 90 -4.34 1.90 1.45
CA GLN A 90 -3.35 1.21 2.27
C GLN A 90 -2.78 -0.01 1.55
N ALA A 91 -1.53 -0.35 1.88
CA ALA A 91 -0.99 -1.69 1.70
C ALA A 91 -0.74 -2.29 3.09
N VAL A 92 -1.28 -3.48 3.35
CA VAL A 92 -1.02 -4.26 4.55
C VAL A 92 -0.23 -5.50 4.17
N ILE A 93 0.98 -5.66 4.70
CA ILE A 93 1.80 -6.85 4.49
C ILE A 93 1.77 -7.66 5.78
N ILE A 94 1.42 -8.94 5.66
CA ILE A 94 1.22 -9.86 6.77
C ILE A 94 2.10 -11.08 6.51
N THR A 95 2.98 -11.43 7.44
CA THR A 95 3.91 -12.56 7.26
C THR A 95 4.07 -13.40 8.52
N ASP A 96 4.43 -14.66 8.32
CA ASP A 96 4.99 -15.56 9.34
C ASP A 96 6.44 -15.97 9.03
N HIS A 97 7.11 -15.21 8.14
CA HIS A 97 8.41 -15.48 7.51
C HIS A 97 8.42 -16.59 6.45
N HIS A 98 7.38 -17.42 6.38
CA HIS A 98 7.27 -18.46 5.35
C HIS A 98 6.24 -18.07 4.29
N TYR A 99 5.02 -17.76 4.72
CA TYR A 99 3.96 -17.23 3.89
C TYR A 99 3.87 -15.72 4.08
N THR A 100 3.72 -15.00 2.97
CA THR A 100 3.51 -13.55 2.99
C THR A 100 2.29 -13.21 2.18
N PHE A 101 1.45 -12.36 2.74
CA PHE A 101 0.27 -11.83 2.09
C PHE A 101 0.35 -10.32 2.01
N VAL A 102 -0.27 -9.76 0.99
CA VAL A 102 -0.52 -8.32 0.89
C VAL A 102 -1.99 -8.06 0.65
N GLU A 103 -2.50 -7.04 1.34
CA GLU A 103 -3.83 -6.50 1.14
C GLU A 103 -3.74 -5.07 0.65
N PHE A 104 -4.47 -4.75 -0.43
CA PHE A 104 -4.71 -3.39 -0.89
C PHE A 104 -6.09 -2.98 -0.43
N ILE A 105 -6.15 -1.94 0.41
CA ILE A 105 -7.39 -1.45 1.00
C ILE A 105 -7.63 -0.04 0.47
N TYR A 106 -8.82 0.23 -0.08
CA TYR A 106 -9.21 1.54 -0.55
C TYR A 106 -10.35 2.10 0.30
N SER A 107 -10.25 3.37 0.70
CA SER A 107 -11.34 4.02 1.43
C SER A 107 -12.55 4.27 0.54
N ASP A 108 -13.73 4.15 1.16
CA ASP A 108 -14.98 4.56 0.52
C ASP A 108 -15.00 6.04 0.15
N GLY A 109 -15.59 6.30 -1.03
CA GLY A 109 -15.80 7.65 -1.54
C GLY A 109 -14.51 8.40 -1.83
N ASN A 110 -13.44 7.71 -2.22
CA ASN A 110 -12.28 8.35 -2.86
C ASN A 110 -12.75 9.18 -4.07
N ASP A 111 -12.23 10.39 -4.21
CA ASP A 111 -12.52 11.27 -5.34
C ASP A 111 -11.34 11.22 -6.31
N PHE A 112 -11.59 10.72 -7.51
CA PHE A 112 -10.57 10.52 -8.53
C PHE A 112 -10.70 11.59 -9.62
N PRO A 113 -9.57 12.16 -10.10
CA PRO A 113 -9.62 13.10 -11.20
C PRO A 113 -10.12 12.41 -12.48
N ARG A 114 -10.76 13.17 -13.37
CA ARG A 114 -11.16 12.64 -14.68
C ARG A 114 -9.94 12.14 -15.45
N ALA A 115 -10.11 11.02 -16.15
CA ALA A 115 -9.05 10.25 -16.77
C ALA A 115 -8.03 11.06 -17.61
N ARG A 116 -8.52 12.03 -18.39
CA ARG A 116 -7.72 12.87 -19.29
C ARG A 116 -6.78 13.87 -18.59
N SER A 117 -6.86 14.00 -17.26
CA SER A 117 -6.02 14.94 -16.50
C SER A 117 -4.79 14.30 -15.87
N ILE A 118 -4.55 13.00 -16.09
CA ILE A 118 -3.48 12.27 -15.40
C ILE A 118 -2.28 12.08 -16.36
N PRO A 119 -1.11 12.66 -16.06
CA PRO A 119 0.07 12.58 -16.94
C PRO A 119 0.77 11.21 -16.90
N VAL A 120 0.51 10.40 -15.87
CA VAL A 120 1.09 9.06 -15.68
C VAL A 120 -0.03 8.04 -15.54
N SER A 121 0.05 6.99 -16.36
CA SER A 121 -0.77 5.80 -16.25
C SER A 121 -0.73 5.21 -14.84
N PRO A 122 -1.86 5.18 -14.09
CA PRO A 122 -1.87 4.57 -12.77
C PRO A 122 -1.70 3.05 -12.89
N VAL A 123 -1.03 2.47 -11.91
CA VAL A 123 -0.74 1.04 -11.84
C VAL A 123 -1.15 0.52 -10.47
N ILE A 124 -1.83 -0.62 -10.44
CA ILE A 124 -2.07 -1.38 -9.22
C ILE A 124 -1.39 -2.74 -9.41
N GLY A 125 -0.60 -3.18 -8.44
CA GLY A 125 0.06 -4.46 -8.57
C GLY A 125 1.19 -4.71 -7.59
N PHE A 126 1.88 -5.81 -7.81
CA PHE A 126 3.10 -6.18 -7.12
C PHE A 126 3.97 -7.08 -7.99
N SER A 127 5.27 -7.08 -7.70
CA SER A 127 6.22 -8.10 -8.14
C SER A 127 6.92 -8.65 -6.90
N SER A 128 6.86 -9.96 -6.72
CA SER A 128 7.61 -10.72 -5.73
C SER A 128 8.48 -11.77 -6.40
N SER A 129 9.31 -12.46 -5.62
CA SER A 129 10.30 -13.43 -6.14
C SER A 129 9.69 -14.56 -6.98
N ASN A 130 8.41 -14.87 -6.81
CA ASN A 130 7.76 -16.01 -7.47
C ASN A 130 6.44 -15.68 -8.18
N VAL A 131 5.84 -14.51 -7.92
CA VAL A 131 4.53 -14.13 -8.46
C VAL A 131 4.53 -12.64 -8.78
N GLU A 132 3.94 -12.30 -9.93
CA GLU A 132 3.69 -10.92 -10.32
C GLU A 132 2.22 -10.75 -10.67
N PHE A 133 1.67 -9.61 -10.29
CA PHE A 133 0.35 -9.17 -10.71
C PHE A 133 0.41 -7.68 -10.98
N PHE A 134 0.01 -7.26 -12.18
CA PHE A 134 -0.11 -5.85 -12.48
C PHE A 134 -1.32 -5.57 -13.35
N ASP A 135 -2.02 -4.49 -13.00
CA ASP A 135 -3.08 -3.89 -13.77
C ASP A 135 -2.68 -2.45 -14.11
N TYR A 136 -2.55 -2.17 -15.41
CA TYR A 136 -2.07 -0.90 -15.94
C TYR A 136 -3.21 -0.24 -16.71
N ALA A 137 -3.51 1.02 -16.39
CA ALA A 137 -4.33 1.82 -17.28
C ALA A 137 -3.46 2.58 -18.28
N VAL A 138 -3.86 2.64 -19.54
CA VAL A 138 -3.35 3.66 -20.46
C VAL A 138 -4.04 5.01 -20.17
N ALA A 139 -3.43 6.13 -20.57
CA ALA A 139 -3.93 7.48 -20.26
C ALA A 139 -5.41 7.70 -20.64
N GLU A 140 -5.91 7.00 -21.68
CA GLU A 140 -7.30 7.09 -22.13
C GLU A 140 -8.28 6.24 -21.29
N GLU A 141 -7.78 5.29 -20.51
CA GLU A 141 -8.56 4.25 -19.81
C GLU A 141 -8.34 4.23 -18.29
N THR A 142 -7.84 5.31 -17.70
CA THR A 142 -7.56 5.37 -16.25
C THR A 142 -8.77 5.15 -15.34
N ALA A 143 -10.00 5.29 -15.88
CA ALA A 143 -11.21 4.87 -15.20
C ALA A 143 -11.23 3.37 -14.83
N VAL A 144 -10.59 2.50 -15.63
CA VAL A 144 -10.54 1.04 -15.36
C VAL A 144 -9.80 0.75 -14.06
N VAL A 145 -8.66 1.40 -13.84
CA VAL A 145 -7.88 1.27 -12.61
C VAL A 145 -8.61 1.89 -11.40
N PHE A 146 -9.41 2.94 -11.61
CA PHE A 146 -10.25 3.48 -10.53
C PHE A 146 -11.40 2.55 -10.15
N GLU A 147 -12.01 1.83 -11.10
CA GLU A 147 -13.02 0.82 -10.77
C GLU A 147 -12.40 -0.38 -10.02
N LYS A 148 -11.10 -0.63 -10.18
CA LYS A 148 -10.39 -1.62 -9.35
C LYS A 148 -10.40 -1.25 -7.87
N THR A 149 -10.35 0.04 -7.54
CA THR A 149 -10.40 0.50 -6.14
C THR A 149 -11.78 0.35 -5.49
N LYS A 150 -12.80 -0.05 -6.26
CA LYS A 150 -14.16 -0.35 -5.77
C LYS A 150 -14.55 -1.82 -5.96
N SER A 151 -13.65 -2.65 -6.47
CA SER A 151 -13.87 -4.08 -6.66
C SER A 151 -12.97 -4.88 -5.75
N SER A 152 -13.06 -6.20 -5.84
CA SER A 152 -12.40 -7.13 -4.91
C SER A 152 -12.18 -8.48 -5.56
N ASN A 153 -11.12 -9.18 -5.15
CA ASN A 153 -10.93 -10.62 -5.39
C ASN A 153 -11.28 -11.50 -4.18
N VAL A 154 -11.62 -10.89 -3.04
CA VAL A 154 -11.95 -11.57 -1.78
C VAL A 154 -13.39 -11.31 -1.30
N ASN A 155 -14.22 -10.71 -2.16
CA ASN A 155 -15.63 -10.41 -1.89
C ASN A 155 -15.86 -9.39 -0.75
N GLU A 156 -14.91 -8.48 -0.56
CA GLU A 156 -15.02 -7.32 0.33
C GLU A 156 -14.72 -6.06 -0.49
N GLU A 157 -15.71 -5.18 -0.68
CA GLU A 157 -15.60 -4.01 -1.55
C GLU A 157 -14.35 -3.17 -1.21
N GLY A 158 -13.54 -2.84 -2.22
CA GLY A 158 -12.32 -2.05 -2.01
C GLY A 158 -11.18 -2.81 -1.33
N LEU A 159 -11.28 -4.14 -1.18
CA LEU A 159 -10.20 -4.99 -0.66
C LEU A 159 -9.70 -5.94 -1.74
N TRP A 160 -8.39 -5.95 -1.97
CA TRP A 160 -7.71 -6.98 -2.75
C TRP A 160 -6.67 -7.66 -1.90
N ALA A 161 -6.65 -8.99 -1.86
CA ALA A 161 -5.65 -9.75 -1.10
C ALA A 161 -4.89 -10.73 -2.00
N PHE A 162 -3.58 -10.85 -1.80
CA PHE A 162 -2.73 -11.74 -2.58
C PHE A 162 -1.70 -12.44 -1.70
N GLN A 163 -1.37 -13.69 -2.05
CA GLN A 163 -0.19 -14.37 -1.53
C GLN A 163 1.04 -13.97 -2.37
N ILE A 164 2.08 -13.47 -1.74
CA ILE A 164 3.24 -12.81 -2.39
C ILE A 164 4.60 -13.30 -1.88
N ASP A 165 4.66 -14.48 -1.24
CA ASP A 165 5.83 -15.12 -0.63
C ASP A 165 7.20 -14.66 -1.16
N GLY A 166 8.18 -14.52 -0.25
CA GLY A 166 9.53 -14.04 -0.57
C GLY A 166 9.71 -12.53 -0.38
N ILE A 167 8.78 -11.91 0.34
CA ILE A 167 8.85 -10.53 0.82
C ILE A 167 8.69 -10.56 2.34
N ASP A 168 9.69 -10.12 3.10
CA ASP A 168 9.56 -9.97 4.56
C ASP A 168 9.41 -8.48 4.91
N PRO A 169 8.46 -8.07 5.76
CA PRO A 169 8.42 -6.71 6.30
C PRO A 169 9.75 -6.25 6.86
N TYR A 170 10.53 -7.11 7.51
CA TYR A 170 11.85 -6.72 8.01
C TYR A 170 12.78 -6.25 6.88
N ASP A 171 12.74 -6.87 5.70
CA ASP A 171 13.52 -6.43 4.53
C ASP A 171 13.11 -5.03 4.05
N ILE A 172 11.89 -4.58 4.38
CA ILE A 172 11.36 -3.25 4.07
C ILE A 172 11.77 -2.23 5.14
N ILE A 173 11.83 -2.67 6.41
CA ILE A 173 11.89 -1.80 7.59
C ILE A 173 13.32 -1.72 8.17
N TRP A 174 14.28 -2.52 7.70
CA TRP A 174 15.70 -2.36 8.11
C TRP A 174 16.18 -0.93 7.81
N GLY A 175 16.30 -0.11 8.86
CA GLY A 175 16.67 1.31 8.80
C GLY A 175 15.53 2.32 8.99
N ILE A 176 14.28 1.86 9.15
CA ILE A 176 13.11 2.73 9.30
C ILE A 176 12.57 2.60 10.74
N PRO A 177 12.49 3.69 11.55
CA PRO A 177 12.01 3.62 12.93
C PRO A 177 10.56 3.10 13.04
N GLU A 178 10.13 2.65 14.24
CA GLU A 178 8.74 2.22 14.45
C GLU A 178 7.76 3.39 14.23
N GLY A 179 7.12 3.38 13.07
CA GLY A 179 6.22 4.42 12.61
C GLY A 179 6.92 5.71 12.19
N GLY A 180 6.33 6.40 11.22
CA GLY A 180 6.89 7.62 10.66
C GLY A 180 5.97 8.26 9.63
N ASN A 181 6.13 9.58 9.42
CA ASN A 181 5.48 10.31 8.33
C ASN A 181 6.48 10.49 7.18
N ILE A 182 6.01 10.36 5.94
CA ILE A 182 6.79 10.59 4.72
C ILE A 182 6.30 11.88 4.08
N GLN A 183 7.19 12.86 3.88
CA GLN A 183 6.87 14.16 3.31
C GLN A 183 7.88 14.55 2.24
N GLY A 184 7.41 15.04 1.08
CA GLY A 184 8.28 15.38 -0.07
C GLY A 184 8.65 14.17 -0.92
N ASP A 185 9.32 14.37 -2.07
CA ASP A 185 9.59 13.32 -3.07
C ASP A 185 10.65 12.26 -2.64
N GLU A 186 11.13 12.31 -1.40
CA GLU A 186 12.16 11.40 -0.90
C GLU A 186 11.53 10.14 -0.26
N ALA A 187 11.98 8.97 -0.71
CA ALA A 187 11.75 7.74 0.02
C ALA A 187 12.51 7.83 1.36
N ILE A 188 11.89 7.39 2.47
CA ILE A 188 12.62 7.33 3.75
C ILE A 188 13.82 6.38 3.57
N ASN A 189 15.02 6.92 3.74
CA ASN A 189 16.28 6.19 3.87
C ASN A 189 16.83 6.42 5.29
N ASP A 190 17.21 5.32 5.96
CA ASP A 190 18.12 5.08 7.11
C ASP A 190 18.36 6.14 8.21
N GLY A 191 17.67 7.29 8.23
CA GLY A 191 18.07 8.42 9.08
C GLY A 191 16.99 9.43 9.45
N ASP A 192 15.72 9.24 9.06
CA ASP A 192 14.67 10.23 9.33
C ASP A 192 13.80 9.81 10.54
N THR A 193 14.08 10.38 11.70
CA THR A 193 13.38 10.10 12.97
C THR A 193 12.27 11.13 13.20
N GLY A 194 11.09 10.90 12.64
CA GLY A 194 9.90 11.74 12.86
C GLY A 194 8.99 11.23 13.98
N GLU A 195 8.69 12.07 14.97
CA GLU A 195 7.83 11.78 16.12
C GLU A 195 6.44 11.21 15.75
N THR A 196 6.07 10.09 16.35
CA THR A 196 4.80 9.39 16.18
C THR A 196 3.71 9.93 17.12
N LYS A 197 2.61 10.46 16.55
CA LYS A 197 1.34 10.66 17.26
C LYS A 197 0.49 9.39 17.11
N ASN A 198 -0.02 8.88 18.23
CA ASN A 198 -0.95 7.76 18.33
C ASN A 198 -2.08 7.83 17.28
N LEU A 199 -1.98 7.00 16.24
CA LEU A 199 -3.01 6.78 15.20
C LEU A 199 -3.55 5.33 15.28
N PHE A 200 -3.83 4.85 16.50
CA PHE A 200 -4.28 3.47 16.74
C PHE A 200 -5.71 3.18 16.22
N ASN A 201 -6.50 4.20 15.86
CA ASN A 201 -7.93 4.04 15.54
C ASN A 201 -8.29 4.16 14.04
N SER A 202 -7.32 4.21 13.12
CA SER A 202 -7.61 4.42 11.68
C SER A 202 -7.31 3.20 10.81
N LEU A 203 -7.49 2.00 11.35
CA LEU A 203 -7.71 0.86 10.48
C LEU A 203 -9.01 1.11 9.72
N LEU A 204 -8.99 0.94 8.41
CA LEU A 204 -10.20 0.66 7.63
C LEU A 204 -10.71 -0.78 7.90
N ILE A 205 -10.37 -1.33 9.07
CA ILE A 205 -10.69 -2.68 9.56
C ILE A 205 -11.29 -2.58 10.96
#